data_AF-A0A2G8E3Q9-F1
#
_entry.id   AF-A0A2G8E3Q9-F1
#
_cell.length_a   1.000
_cell.length_b   1.000
_cell.length_c   1.000
_cell.angle_alpha   90.00
_cell.angle_beta   90.00
_cell.angle_gamma   90.00
#
_symmetry.space_group_name_H-M   'P 1'
#
loop_
_entity.id
_entity.type
_entity.pdbx_description
1 polymer ?
#
loop_
_entity_poly.entity_id
_entity_poly.type
_entity_poly.pdbx_seq_one_letter_code
_entity_poly.pdbx_strand_id
1 'polypeptide(L)' 'MADTVNLTIKISPELKEQIKALAIENQTSMSYEITQRVEASLHGAVTELHHAEDGEALSATELKQVRALLKKQKQKKKK' A
#
# COMPACT_ATOMS: atom_id res chain seq x y z
N MET A 1 -5.50 -24.92 11.95
CA MET A 1 -4.96 -24.85 13.32
C MET A 1 -4.55 -23.41 13.55
N ALA A 2 -5.23 -22.67 14.42
CA ALA A 2 -4.87 -21.28 14.70
C ALA A 2 -3.96 -21.28 15.94
N ASP A 3 -2.67 -21.48 15.72
CA ASP A 3 -1.63 -21.27 16.73
C ASP A 3 -1.51 -19.77 16.98
N THR A 4 -2.39 -19.24 17.83
CA THR A 4 -2.30 -17.85 18.26
C THR A 4 -1.32 -17.74 19.43
N VAL A 5 -0.28 -16.94 19.23
CA VAL A 5 0.74 -16.66 20.26
C VAL A 5 0.38 -15.35 20.96
N ASN A 6 0.40 -15.34 22.29
CA ASN A 6 0.17 -14.12 23.07
C ASN A 6 1.45 -13.28 23.11
N LEU A 7 1.36 -12.03 22.63
CA LEU A 7 2.46 -11.07 22.61
C LEU A 7 2.17 -9.92 23.57
N THR A 8 3.05 -9.71 24.55
CA THR A 8 2.99 -8.55 25.46
C THR A 8 4.10 -7.57 25.11
N ILE A 9 3.73 -6.34 24.74
CA ILE A 9 4.69 -5.27 24.39
C ILE A 9 4.43 -4.07 25.29
N LYS A 10 5.51 -3.45 25.79
CA LYS A 10 5.46 -2.15 26.43
C LYS A 10 5.56 -1.06 25.35
N ILE A 11 4.58 -0.18 25.27
CA ILE A 11 4.54 0.94 24.34
C ILE A 11 4.48 2.27 25.09
N SER A 12 4.94 3.34 24.46
CA SER A 12 4.79 4.69 24.98
C SER A 12 3.31 5.10 25.04
N PRO A 13 2.93 6.00 25.97
CA PRO A 13 1.55 6.45 26.10
C PRO A 13 1.03 7.17 24.85
N GLU A 14 1.90 7.92 24.15
CA GLU A 14 1.58 8.60 22.89
C GLU A 14 1.22 7.60 21.78
N LEU A 15 2.01 6.52 21.64
CA LEU A 15 1.75 5.50 20.63
C LEU A 15 0.45 4.74 20.92
N LYS A 16 0.14 4.51 22.20
CA LYS A 16 -1.14 3.91 22.63
C LYS A 16 -2.34 4.76 22.19
N GLU A 17 -2.23 6.08 22.32
CA GLU A 17 -3.30 6.99 21.92
C GLU A 17 -3.49 7.03 20.41
N GLN A 18 -2.39 7.08 19.65
CA GLN A 18 -2.43 6.99 18.18
C GLN A 18 -3.05 5.70 17.68
N ILE A 19 -2.64 4.54 18.23
CA ILE A 19 -3.22 3.24 17.87
C ILE A 19 -4.72 3.20 18.22
N LYS A 20 -5.10 3.80 19.34
CA LYS A 20 -6.52 3.88 19.73
C LYS A 20 -7.33 4.73 18.75
N ALA A 21 -6.79 5.87 18.32
CA ALA A 21 -7.43 6.73 17.32
C ALA A 21 -7.61 6.00 15.99
N LEU A 22 -6.54 5.35 15.50
CA LEU A 22 -6.56 4.54 14.28
C LEU A 22 -7.56 3.37 14.36
N ALA A 23 -7.61 2.68 15.50
CA ALA A 23 -8.57 1.59 15.71
C ALA A 23 -10.02 2.08 15.65
N ILE A 24 -10.31 3.28 16.19
CA ILE A 24 -11.64 3.89 16.10
C ILE A 24 -11.97 4.27 14.65
N GLU A 25 -11.01 4.88 13.94
CA GLU A 25 -11.15 5.29 12.54
C GLU A 25 -11.42 4.10 11.61
N ASN A 26 -10.64 3.02 11.76
CA ASN A 26 -10.74 1.82 10.94
C ASN A 26 -11.84 0.84 11.41
N GLN A 27 -12.56 1.16 12.49
CA GLN A 27 -13.54 0.28 13.13
C GLN A 27 -12.96 -1.10 13.51
N THR A 28 -11.68 -1.12 13.89
CA THR A 28 -10.95 -2.33 14.28
C THR A 28 -10.70 -2.35 15.78
N SER A 29 -10.28 -3.51 16.31
CA SER A 29 -9.79 -3.58 17.69
C SER A 29 -8.33 -3.15 17.76
N MET A 30 -7.90 -2.56 18.88
CA MET A 30 -6.49 -2.15 19.06
C MET A 30 -5.51 -3.31 18.81
N SER A 31 -5.83 -4.52 19.28
CA SER A 31 -4.98 -5.70 19.05
C SER A 31 -4.91 -6.09 17.57
N TYR A 32 -6.01 -5.94 16.84
CA TYR A 32 -6.05 -6.21 15.40
C TYR A 32 -5.21 -5.18 14.63
N GLU A 33 -5.35 -3.90 14.94
CA GLU A 33 -4.55 -2.83 14.31
C GLU A 33 -3.05 -3.01 14.57
N ILE A 34 -2.67 -3.38 15.80
CA ILE A 34 -1.28 -3.68 16.14
C ILE A 34 -0.76 -4.88 15.34
N THR A 35 -1.54 -5.96 15.27
CA THR A 35 -1.14 -7.17 14.54
C THR A 35 -1.00 -6.87 13.06
N GLN A 36 -1.98 -6.18 12.47
CA GLN A 36 -1.94 -5.78 11.06
C GLN A 36 -0.73 -4.89 10.77
N ARG A 37 -0.40 -3.93 11.64
CA ARG A 37 0.75 -3.04 11.42
C ARG A 37 2.09 -3.75 11.63
N VAL A 38 2.16 -4.70 12.56
CA VAL A 38 3.34 -5.56 12.74
C VAL A 38 3.49 -6.49 11.53
N GLU A 39 2.42 -7.12 11.07
CA GLU A 39 2.41 -7.92 9.85
C GLU A 39 2.81 -7.07 8.64
N ALA A 40 2.22 -5.89 8.47
CA ALA A 40 2.58 -4.97 7.40
C ALA A 40 4.03 -4.50 7.50
N SER A 41 4.57 -4.29 8.70
CA SER A 41 5.99 -3.95 8.88
C SER A 41 6.92 -5.14 8.55
N LEU A 42 6.49 -6.37 8.82
CA LEU A 42 7.29 -7.58 8.61
C LEU A 42 7.25 -8.04 7.15
N HIS A 43 6.09 -7.90 6.50
CA HIS A 43 5.90 -8.19 5.08
C HIS A 43 6.27 -6.99 4.19
N GLY A 44 6.21 -5.77 4.73
CA GLY A 44 6.42 -4.50 4.02
C GLY A 44 7.87 -4.11 3.76
N ALA A 45 8.85 -4.86 4.30
CA ALA A 45 10.23 -4.77 3.79
C ALA A 45 10.35 -5.24 2.32
N VAL A 46 9.32 -5.90 1.77
CA VAL A 46 9.26 -6.32 0.35
C VAL A 46 8.33 -5.41 -0.48
N THR A 47 7.53 -4.55 0.15
CA THR A 47 6.45 -3.78 -0.51
C THR A 47 6.64 -2.26 -0.51
N GLU A 48 7.74 -1.73 0.02
CA GLU A 48 8.18 -0.35 -0.28
C GLU A 48 8.86 -0.24 -1.67
N LEU A 49 8.72 -1.26 -2.54
CA LEU A 49 9.06 -1.18 -3.97
C LEU A 49 7.85 -1.33 -4.91
N HIS A 50 6.62 -1.39 -4.39
CA HIS A 50 5.41 -1.32 -5.22
C HIS A 50 4.71 0.03 -5.00
N HIS A 51 5.33 1.06 -5.56
CA HIS A 51 4.65 1.97 -6.47
C HIS A 51 3.19 2.29 -6.09
N ALA A 52 3.01 3.13 -5.09
CA ALA A 52 1.85 3.99 -5.02
C ALA A 52 1.95 5.00 -6.19
N GLU A 53 1.76 4.51 -7.42
CA GLU A 53 1.10 5.35 -8.40
C GLU A 53 -0.38 5.20 -8.14
N ASP A 54 -0.90 6.21 -7.45
CA ASP A 54 -2.20 6.78 -7.78
C ASP A 54 -2.34 6.75 -9.31
N GLY A 55 -2.98 5.69 -9.80
CA GLY A 55 -3.37 5.56 -11.18
C GLY A 55 -4.47 6.58 -11.45
N GLU A 56 -4.08 7.85 -11.58
CA GLU A 56 -4.87 8.83 -12.30
C GLU A 56 -5.05 8.24 -13.70
N ALA A 57 -6.24 7.69 -13.95
CA ALA A 57 -6.57 7.05 -15.20
C ALA A 57 -6.33 8.08 -16.31
N LEU A 58 -5.30 7.84 -17.13
CA LEU A 58 -4.90 8.72 -18.23
C LEU A 58 -6.13 9.23 -18.95
N SER A 59 -6.27 10.54 -19.09
CA SER A 59 -7.38 11.13 -19.82
C SER A 59 -7.40 10.58 -21.25
N ALA A 60 -8.57 10.55 -21.89
CA ALA A 60 -8.72 10.00 -23.24
C ALA A 60 -7.77 10.66 -24.27
N THR A 61 -7.35 11.90 -24.00
CA THR A 61 -6.34 12.67 -24.74
C THR A 61 -4.92 12.12 -24.57
N GLU A 62 -4.51 11.77 -23.35
CA GLU A 62 -3.19 11.22 -23.05
C GLU A 62 -3.06 9.80 -23.59
N LEU A 63 -4.11 8.98 -23.45
CA LEU A 63 -4.20 7.65 -24.06
C LEU A 63 -4.05 7.71 -25.60
N LYS A 64 -4.60 8.73 -26.25
CA LYS A 64 -4.42 8.95 -27.71
C LYS A 64 -2.97 9.32 -28.04
N GLN A 65 -2.31 10.18 -27.26
CA GLN A 65 -0.90 10.53 -27.48
C GLN A 65 0.02 9.32 -27.29
N VAL A 66 -0.16 8.54 -26.23
CA VAL A 66 0.61 7.32 -25.98
C VAL A 66 0.48 6.34 -27.15
N ARG A 67 -0.75 6.10 -27.64
CA ARG A 67 -0.97 5.24 -28.82
C ARG A 67 -0.31 5.78 -30.08
N ALA A 68 -0.31 7.10 -30.30
CA ALA A 68 0.31 7.71 -31.47
C ALA A 68 1.84 7.57 -31.45
N LEU A 69 2.46 7.77 -30.28
CA LEU A 69 3.91 7.62 -30.08
C LEU A 69 4.35 6.17 -30.29
N LEU A 70 3.63 5.20 -29.72
CA LEU A 70 3.91 3.77 -29.92
C LEU A 70 3.78 3.35 -31.39
N LYS A 71 2.76 3.85 -32.11
CA LYS A 71 2.62 3.59 -33.55
C LYS A 71 3.79 4.17 -34.36
N LYS A 72 4.24 5.39 -34.05
CA LYS A 72 5.41 6.01 -34.69
C LYS A 72 6.69 5.22 -34.41
N GLN A 73 6.89 4.74 -33.17
CA GLN A 73 8.04 3.92 -32.83
C GLN A 73 8.02 2.56 -33.55
N LYS A 74 6.86 1.92 -33.68
CA LYS A 74 6.71 0.65 -34.40
C LYS A 74 6.98 0.78 -35.90
N GLN A 75 6.69 1.95 -36.49
CA GLN A 75 7.06 2.25 -37.88
C GLN A 75 8.57 2.53 -38.04
N LYS A 76 9.22 3.16 -37.05
CA LYS A 76 10.68 3.36 -37.05
C LYS A 76 11.47 2.07 -36.89
N LYS A 77 10.98 1.08 -36.12
CA LYS A 77 11.61 -0.24 -35.99
C LYS A 77 11.40 -1.17 -37.20
N LYS A 78 10.48 -0.83 -38.12
CA LYS A 78 10.20 -1.59 -39.34
C LYS A 78 10.89 -1.01 -40.59
N LYS A 79 11.68 0.05 -40.45
CA LYS A 79 12.52 0.62 -41.50
C LYS A 79 13.98 0.32 -41.23
#